data_AF-A0A9D7JQH7-F1
#
_entry.id   AF-A0A9D7JQH7-F1
#
_cell.length_a   1.000
_cell.length_b   1.000
_cell.length_c   1.000
_cell.angle_alpha   90.00
_cell.angle_beta   90.00
_cell.angle_gamma   90.00
#
_symmetry.space_group_name_H-M   'P 1'
#
loop_
_entity.id
_entity.type
_entity.pdbx_description
1 polymer ?
#
loop_
_entity_poly.entity_id
_entity_poly.type
_entity_poly.pdbx_seq_one_letter_code
_entity_poly.pdbx_strand_id
1 'polypeptide(L)'
;MSNTNSMLEIGSAIEQLRLKQSNEMRLLEEQLNVAYEDIQPGKMISRAMKEIKSKPEVRDLVINTGIAIAAGFLSKKAFVGFSKNPIRKTLGSAVMFAVTNAILNNPDAVKSVVLHMFRFVRERTVGHQD
;
A
#
# COMPACT_ATOMS: atom_id res chain seq x y z
N MET A 1 -17.81 72.56 9.65
CA MET A 1 -16.81 71.93 8.78
C MET A 1 -16.17 70.66 9.38
N SER A 2 -16.44 70.29 10.64
CA SER A 2 -15.79 69.11 11.27
C SER A 2 -16.45 67.75 10.97
N ASN A 3 -17.77 67.72 10.74
CA ASN A 3 -18.53 66.47 10.58
C ASN A 3 -18.25 65.74 9.24
N THR A 4 -17.93 66.50 8.19
CA THR A 4 -17.62 65.96 6.85
C THR A 4 -16.26 65.26 6.79
N ASN A 5 -15.26 65.74 7.53
CA ASN A 5 -13.94 65.10 7.60
C ASN A 5 -14.01 63.77 8.36
N SER A 6 -14.80 63.71 9.45
CA SER A 6 -15.01 62.46 10.20
C SER A 6 -15.77 61.41 9.39
N MET A 7 -16.74 61.81 8.55
CA MET A 7 -17.41 60.88 7.62
C MET A 7 -16.46 60.33 6.55
N LEU A 8 -15.53 61.15 6.04
CA LEU A 8 -14.51 60.71 5.07
C LEU A 8 -13.50 59.74 5.69
N GLU A 9 -13.08 59.95 6.94
CA GLU A 9 -12.22 59.01 7.68
C GLU A 9 -12.90 57.67 7.94
N ILE A 10 -14.18 57.67 8.32
CA ILE A 10 -14.91 56.42 8.54
C ILE A 10 -15.08 55.65 7.23
N GLY A 11 -15.38 56.34 6.13
CA GLY A 11 -15.51 55.73 4.81
C GLY A 11 -14.21 55.06 4.36
N SER A 12 -13.08 55.75 4.49
CA SER A 12 -11.77 55.19 4.13
C SER A 12 -11.36 54.03 5.06
N ALA A 13 -11.65 54.11 6.35
CA ALA A 13 -11.42 53.02 7.30
C ALA A 13 -12.26 51.78 6.96
N ILE A 14 -13.54 51.95 6.59
CA ILE A 14 -14.40 50.85 6.14
C ILE A 14 -13.84 50.20 4.87
N GLU A 15 -13.37 51.01 3.92
CA GLU A 15 -12.77 50.50 2.68
C GLU A 15 -11.50 49.69 2.94
N GLN A 16 -10.62 50.19 3.82
CA GLN A 16 -9.42 49.47 4.25
C GLN A 16 -9.76 48.14 4.95
N LEU A 17 -10.78 48.14 5.83
CA LEU A 17 -11.23 46.92 6.50
C LEU A 17 -11.80 45.90 5.51
N ARG A 18 -12.58 46.35 4.51
CA ARG A 18 -13.09 45.47 3.45
C ARG A 18 -11.98 44.87 2.60
N LEU A 19 -10.98 45.67 2.23
CA LEU A 19 -9.81 45.20 1.50
C LEU A 19 -9.02 44.17 2.32
N LYS A 20 -8.82 44.44 3.61
CA LYS A 20 -8.17 43.51 4.53
C LYS A 20 -8.94 42.20 4.63
N GLN A 21 -10.25 42.26 4.86
CA GLN A 21 -11.11 41.08 4.95
C GLN A 21 -11.10 40.25 3.67
N SER A 22 -11.17 40.91 2.50
CA SER A 22 -11.10 40.22 1.20
C SER A 22 -9.77 39.49 1.00
N ASN A 23 -8.65 40.14 1.37
CA ASN A 23 -7.33 39.52 1.31
C ASN A 23 -7.20 38.34 2.29
N GLU A 24 -7.70 38.47 3.51
CA GLU A 24 -7.71 37.39 4.50
C GLU A 24 -8.56 36.21 4.04
N MET A 25 -9.73 36.48 3.45
CA MET A 25 -10.61 35.46 2.86
C MET A 25 -9.89 34.69 1.76
N ARG A 26 -9.26 35.40 0.81
CA ARG A 26 -8.51 34.78 -0.28
C ARG A 26 -7.35 33.92 0.22
N LEU A 27 -6.61 34.42 1.21
CA LEU A 27 -5.51 33.66 1.83
C LEU A 27 -6.02 32.39 2.51
N LEU A 28 -7.20 32.45 3.15
CA LEU A 28 -7.82 31.28 3.78
C LEU A 28 -8.27 30.25 2.73
N GLU A 29 -8.86 30.68 1.62
CA GLU A 29 -9.24 29.81 0.50
C GLU A 29 -8.03 29.09 -0.11
N GLU A 30 -6.92 29.81 -0.30
CA GLU A 30 -5.67 29.22 -0.77
C GLU A 30 -5.14 28.16 0.19
N GLN A 31 -5.11 28.45 1.50
CA GLN A 31 -4.68 27.48 2.52
C GLN A 31 -5.59 26.25 2.56
N LEU A 32 -6.91 26.45 2.41
CA LEU A 32 -7.86 25.35 2.36
C LEU A 32 -7.65 24.49 1.11
N ASN A 33 -7.43 25.09 -0.05
CA ASN A 33 -7.18 24.35 -1.28
C ASN A 33 -5.88 23.55 -1.20
N VAL A 34 -4.82 24.12 -0.63
CA VAL A 34 -3.55 23.40 -0.39
C VAL A 34 -3.76 22.24 0.57
N ALA A 35 -4.45 22.45 1.70
CA ALA A 35 -4.76 21.39 2.64
C ALA A 35 -5.61 20.29 2.01
N TYR A 36 -6.59 20.67 1.18
CA TYR A 36 -7.45 19.74 0.45
C TYR A 36 -6.67 18.91 -0.56
N GLU A 37 -5.81 19.54 -1.35
CA GLU A 37 -4.89 18.84 -2.23
C GLU A 37 -3.97 17.91 -1.45
N ASP A 38 -3.55 18.31 -0.25
CA ASP A 38 -2.62 17.54 0.55
C ASP A 38 -3.20 16.25 1.12
N ILE A 39 -4.49 16.23 1.41
CA ILE A 39 -5.20 15.03 1.86
C ILE A 39 -5.63 14.13 0.70
N GLN A 40 -5.43 14.53 -0.56
CA GLN A 40 -5.76 13.68 -1.69
C GLN A 40 -4.92 12.40 -1.66
N PRO A 41 -5.55 11.21 -1.74
CA PRO A 41 -4.85 9.94 -1.65
C PRO A 41 -3.69 9.80 -2.65
N GLY A 42 -3.85 10.33 -3.86
CA GLY A 42 -2.79 10.30 -4.88
C GLY A 42 -1.51 11.06 -4.47
N LYS A 43 -1.66 12.25 -3.87
CA LYS A 43 -0.52 13.04 -3.36
C LYS A 43 0.07 12.41 -2.10
N MET A 44 -0.75 11.81 -1.23
CA MET A 44 -0.28 11.05 -0.07
C MET A 44 0.58 9.84 -0.48
N ILE A 45 0.11 9.03 -1.44
CA ILE A 45 0.88 7.89 -1.97
C ILE A 45 2.19 8.36 -2.59
N SER A 46 2.16 9.45 -3.36
CA SER A 46 3.36 10.02 -3.99
C SER A 46 4.39 10.48 -2.96
N ARG A 47 3.95 11.09 -1.85
CA ARG A 47 4.80 11.45 -0.71
C ARG A 47 5.35 10.22 0.00
N ALA A 48 4.50 9.26 0.32
CA ALA A 48 4.91 8.00 0.94
C ALA A 48 5.97 7.27 0.09
N MET A 49 5.82 7.26 -1.24
CA MET A 49 6.80 6.65 -2.15
C MET A 49 8.15 7.38 -2.13
N LYS A 50 8.15 8.72 -2.05
CA LYS A 50 9.38 9.50 -1.88
C LYS A 50 10.06 9.20 -0.54
N GLU A 51 9.29 9.03 0.53
CA GLU A 51 9.80 8.69 1.86
C GLU A 51 10.35 7.25 1.93
N ILE A 52 9.70 6.29 1.27
CA ILE A 52 10.20 4.92 1.13
C ILE A 52 11.56 4.91 0.43
N LYS A 53 11.78 5.80 -0.55
CA LYS A 53 13.05 5.91 -1.27
C LYS A 53 14.16 6.55 -0.42
N SER A 54 13.83 7.46 0.49
CA SER A 54 14.83 8.18 1.30
C SER A 54 15.28 7.41 2.54
N LYS A 55 14.47 6.48 3.05
CA LYS A 55 14.75 5.70 4.27
C LYS A 55 15.00 4.22 3.93
N PRO A 56 16.25 3.71 4.05
CA PRO A 56 16.58 2.32 3.72
C PRO A 56 15.76 1.28 4.51
N GLU A 57 15.49 1.53 5.79
CA GLU A 57 14.72 0.63 6.65
C GLU A 57 13.25 0.47 6.19
N VAL A 58 12.62 1.58 5.77
CA VAL A 58 11.23 1.58 5.28
C VAL A 58 11.14 0.89 3.92
N ARG A 59 12.17 1.04 3.08
CA ARG A 59 12.28 0.34 1.80
C ARG A 59 12.25 -1.17 1.98
N ASP A 60 13.05 -1.71 2.88
CA ASP A 60 13.15 -3.16 3.09
C ASP A 60 11.82 -3.73 3.61
N LEU A 61 11.16 -3.01 4.53
CA LEU A 61 9.82 -3.38 5.00
C LEU A 61 8.79 -3.42 3.87
N VAL A 62 8.77 -2.41 2.99
CA VAL A 62 7.83 -2.34 1.86
C VAL A 62 8.11 -3.41 0.82
N ILE A 63 9.38 -3.70 0.52
CA ILE A 63 9.76 -4.78 -0.40
C ILE A 63 9.31 -6.13 0.18
N ASN A 64 9.62 -6.42 1.44
CA ASN A 64 9.24 -7.67 2.09
C ASN A 64 7.73 -7.84 2.16
N THR A 65 7.00 -6.77 2.51
CA THR A 65 5.53 -6.78 2.54
C THR A 65 4.95 -6.93 1.13
N GLY A 66 5.51 -6.25 0.14
CA GLY A 66 5.10 -6.35 -1.26
C GLY A 66 5.30 -7.77 -1.82
N ILE A 67 6.40 -8.43 -1.47
CA ILE A 67 6.65 -9.84 -1.81
C ILE A 67 5.59 -10.74 -1.16
N ALA A 68 5.26 -10.54 0.12
CA ALA A 68 4.24 -11.33 0.79
C ALA A 68 2.84 -11.15 0.15
N ILE A 69 2.47 -9.92 -0.21
CA ILE A 69 1.22 -9.61 -0.91
C ILE A 69 1.22 -10.26 -2.30
N ALA A 70 2.29 -10.09 -3.07
CA ALA A 70 2.42 -10.67 -4.40
C ALA A 70 2.39 -12.20 -4.34
N ALA A 71 3.12 -12.81 -3.42
CA ALA A 71 3.09 -14.25 -3.18
C ALA A 71 1.71 -14.73 -2.76
N GLY A 72 1.01 -14.00 -1.87
CA GLY A 72 -0.37 -14.30 -1.48
C GLY A 72 -1.36 -14.20 -2.64
N PHE A 73 -1.20 -13.19 -3.51
CA PHE A 73 -2.03 -13.00 -4.70
C PHE A 73 -1.76 -14.09 -5.75
N LEU A 74 -0.48 -14.38 -6.04
CA LEU A 74 -0.09 -15.46 -6.96
C LEU A 74 -0.50 -16.82 -6.42
N SER A 75 -0.37 -17.05 -5.12
CA SER A 75 -0.85 -18.25 -4.43
C SER A 75 -2.37 -18.37 -4.59
N LYS A 76 -3.14 -17.31 -4.32
CA LYS A 76 -4.59 -17.32 -4.55
C LYS A 76 -4.92 -17.59 -6.02
N LYS A 77 -4.20 -17.01 -6.97
CA LYS A 77 -4.43 -17.22 -8.41
C LYS A 77 -4.06 -18.64 -8.85
N ALA A 78 -2.98 -19.22 -8.33
CA ALA A 78 -2.53 -20.57 -8.65
C ALA A 78 -3.38 -21.66 -7.98
N PHE A 79 -3.70 -21.51 -6.69
CA PHE A 79 -4.42 -22.52 -5.90
C PHE A 79 -5.95 -22.37 -5.99
N VAL A 80 -6.48 -21.15 -6.16
CA VAL A 80 -7.93 -20.90 -6.23
C VAL A 80 -8.40 -20.62 -7.65
N GLY A 81 -7.52 -20.13 -8.54
CA GLY A 81 -7.89 -19.65 -9.89
C GLY A 81 -7.72 -20.62 -11.05
N PHE A 82 -7.02 -21.76 -10.91
CA PHE A 82 -6.69 -22.64 -12.05
C PHE A 82 -7.72 -23.73 -12.40
N SER A 83 -8.89 -23.76 -11.78
CA SER A 83 -9.94 -24.66 -12.25
C SER A 83 -11.35 -24.21 -11.88
N LYS A 84 -12.23 -24.10 -12.89
CA LYS A 84 -13.69 -24.08 -12.70
C LYS A 84 -14.22 -25.39 -12.08
N ASN A 85 -13.38 -26.41 -11.87
CA ASN A 85 -13.80 -27.68 -11.24
C ASN A 85 -13.55 -27.68 -9.72
N PRO A 86 -14.61 -27.70 -8.89
CA PRO A 86 -14.50 -27.78 -7.43
C PRO A 86 -13.75 -29.01 -6.93
N ILE A 87 -13.68 -30.09 -7.73
CA ILE A 87 -12.99 -31.34 -7.42
C ILE A 87 -11.47 -31.15 -7.27
N ARG A 88 -10.82 -30.31 -8.09
CA ARG A 88 -9.36 -30.09 -7.96
C ARG A 88 -9.02 -29.24 -6.73
N LYS A 89 -9.93 -28.35 -6.31
CA LYS A 89 -9.78 -27.53 -5.10
C LYS A 89 -9.89 -28.38 -3.84
N THR A 90 -10.83 -29.32 -3.80
CA THR A 90 -10.96 -30.25 -2.68
C THR A 90 -9.80 -31.24 -2.63
N LEU A 91 -9.29 -31.71 -3.77
CA LEU A 91 -8.09 -32.55 -3.85
C LEU A 91 -6.84 -31.83 -3.32
N GLY A 92 -6.64 -30.56 -3.69
CA GLY A 92 -5.54 -29.75 -3.15
C GLY A 92 -5.61 -29.58 -1.64
N SER A 93 -6.81 -29.29 -1.11
CA SER A 93 -7.05 -29.22 0.34
C SER A 93 -6.87 -30.58 1.03
N ALA A 94 -7.30 -31.68 0.41
CA ALA A 94 -7.14 -33.02 0.97
C ALA A 94 -5.66 -33.44 1.05
N VAL A 95 -4.86 -33.12 0.02
CA VAL A 95 -3.41 -33.36 0.04
C VAL A 95 -2.75 -32.52 1.14
N MET A 96 -3.11 -31.23 1.24
CA MET A 96 -2.58 -30.36 2.29
C MET A 96 -2.93 -30.86 3.70
N PHE A 97 -4.16 -31.34 3.89
CA PHE A 97 -4.59 -31.94 5.15
C PHE A 97 -3.83 -33.24 5.47
N ALA A 98 -3.63 -34.11 4.47
CA ALA A 98 -2.88 -35.35 4.64
C ALA A 98 -1.40 -35.10 5.00
N VAL A 99 -0.75 -34.14 4.33
CA VAL A 99 0.62 -33.72 4.64
C VAL A 99 0.69 -33.13 6.04
N THR A 100 -0.26 -32.27 6.42
CA THR A 100 -0.30 -31.65 7.76
C THR A 100 -0.45 -32.70 8.86
N ASN A 101 -1.34 -33.68 8.68
CA ASN A 101 -1.51 -34.77 9.64
C ASN A 101 -0.28 -35.69 9.70
N ALA A 102 0.40 -35.93 8.58
CA ALA A 102 1.65 -36.68 8.56
C ALA A 102 2.78 -35.96 9.31
N ILE A 103 2.88 -34.63 9.21
CA ILE A 103 3.85 -33.81 9.95
C ILE A 103 3.62 -33.92 11.46
N LEU A 104 2.36 -33.88 11.91
CA LEU A 104 2.01 -33.93 13.32
C LEU A 104 2.34 -35.29 13.97
N ASN A 105 2.20 -36.39 13.23
CA ASN A 105 2.42 -37.73 13.76
C ASN A 105 3.87 -38.22 13.58
N ASN A 106 4.56 -37.83 12.49
CA ASN A 106 5.90 -38.32 12.16
C ASN A 106 6.75 -37.24 11.44
N PRO A 107 7.26 -36.24 12.16
CA PRO A 107 7.95 -35.10 11.57
C PRO A 107 9.21 -35.47 10.79
N ASP A 108 9.93 -36.52 11.19
CA ASP A 108 11.19 -36.92 10.53
C ASP A 108 10.97 -37.68 9.20
N ALA A 109 9.87 -38.42 9.08
CA ALA A 109 9.47 -39.05 7.83
C ALA A 109 9.05 -38.01 6.77
N VAL A 110 8.43 -36.91 7.18
CA VAL A 110 8.06 -35.84 6.25
C VAL A 110 9.29 -35.04 5.82
N LYS A 111 10.23 -34.77 6.72
CA LYS A 111 11.51 -34.11 6.36
C LYS A 111 12.25 -34.86 5.25
N SER A 112 12.32 -36.20 5.32
CA SER A 112 13.02 -36.99 4.30
C SER A 112 12.33 -36.93 2.93
N VAL A 113 11.00 -37.01 2.89
CA VAL A 113 10.22 -36.86 1.64
C VAL A 113 10.37 -35.46 1.05
N VAL A 114 10.29 -34.42 1.87
CA VAL A 114 10.46 -33.03 1.43
C VAL A 114 11.89 -32.78 0.93
N LEU A 115 12.91 -33.28 1.64
CA LEU A 115 14.32 -33.20 1.21
C LEU A 115 14.54 -33.93 -0.11
N HIS A 116 13.90 -35.09 -0.30
CA HIS A 116 14.03 -35.88 -1.52
C HIS A 116 13.33 -35.19 -2.71
N MET A 117 12.14 -34.62 -2.49
CA MET A 117 11.42 -33.82 -3.49
C MET A 117 12.20 -32.55 -3.86
N PHE A 118 12.74 -31.84 -2.86
CA PHE A 118 13.57 -30.66 -3.08
C PHE A 118 14.84 -30.98 -3.89
N ARG A 119 15.49 -32.11 -3.57
CA ARG A 119 16.65 -32.60 -4.33
C ARG A 119 16.28 -32.93 -5.77
N PHE A 120 15.20 -33.66 -5.98
CA PHE A 120 14.72 -34.05 -7.33
C PHE A 120 14.36 -32.83 -8.19
N VAL A 121 13.70 -31.83 -7.62
CA VAL A 121 13.38 -30.58 -8.33
C VAL A 121 14.66 -29.79 -8.64
N ARG A 122 15.59 -29.69 -7.69
CA ARG A 122 16.87 -29.00 -7.90
C ARG A 122 17.70 -29.66 -9.01
N GLU A 123 17.76 -30.98 -9.04
CA GLU A 123 18.49 -31.75 -10.06
C GLU A 123 17.88 -31.60 -11.46
N ARG A 124 16.54 -31.55 -11.56
CA ARG A 124 15.84 -31.31 -12.83
C ARG A 124 16.01 -29.90 -13.40
N THR A 125 16.35 -28.92 -12.56
CA THR A 125 16.43 -27.49 -12.97
C THR A 125 17.86 -27.05 -13.33
N VAL A 126 18.89 -27.81 -12.92
CA VAL A 126 20.31 -27.45 -13.13
C VAL A 126 20.95 -28.23 -14.30
N GLY A 127 20.30 -29.29 -14.83
CA GLY A 127 20.86 -30.15 -15.89
C GLY A 127 20.67 -29.71 -17.34
N HIS A 128 20.58 -28.42 -17.66
CA HIS A 128 20.46 -27.91 -19.06
C HIS A 128 21.38 -26.72 -19.39
N GLN A 129 22.49 -26.58 -18.67
CA GLN A 129 23.67 -25.88 -19.17
C GLN A 129 24.84 -26.85 -19.10
N ASP A 130 25.01 -27.62 -20.17
CA ASP A 130 26.28 -28.05 -20.79
C ASP A 130 25.96 -28.82 -22.07
#